data_AF-A0A352XD50-F1
#
_entry.id   AF-A0A352XD50-F1
#
_cell.length_a   1.000
_cell.length_b   1.000
_cell.length_c   1.000
_cell.angle_alpha   90.00
_cell.angle_beta   90.00
_cell.angle_gamma   90.00
#
_symmetry.space_group_name_H-M   'P 1'
#
loop_
_entity.id
_entity.type
_entity.pdbx_description
1 polymer ?
#
loop_
_entity_poly.entity_id
_entity_poly.type
_entity_poly.pdbx_seq_one_letter_code
_entity_poly.pdbx_strand_id
1 'polypeptide(L)' 'MFPTETPTRGLDFKKLSRLNVSGGSIHNITLNAAFIAAGAGEPVMMKHLLESTKNEYVKTDRILTDIEVKGWV' A
#
# COMPACT_ATOMS: atom_id res chain seq x y z
N MET A 1 8.74 -0.62 4.03
CA MET A 1 9.05 -1.83 4.82
C MET A 1 8.41 -1.68 6.18
N PHE A 2 7.62 -2.68 6.62
CA PHE A 2 6.96 -2.63 7.93
C PHE A 2 7.92 -3.12 9.04
N PRO A 3 7.90 -2.51 10.23
CA PRO A 3 8.54 -3.08 11.42
C PRO A 3 8.00 -4.48 11.74
N THR A 4 8.82 -5.32 12.39
CA THR A 4 8.44 -6.71 12.77
C THR A 4 7.20 -6.76 13.66
N GLU A 5 6.96 -5.71 14.45
CA GLU A 5 5.81 -5.58 15.35
C GLU A 5 4.52 -5.22 14.61
N THR A 6 4.59 -4.80 13.35
CA THR A 6 3.39 -4.43 12.58
C THR A 6 2.63 -5.69 12.17
N PRO A 7 1.40 -5.89 12.64
CA PRO A 7 0.62 -7.05 12.25
C PRO A 7 0.25 -6.92 10.78
N THR A 8 0.62 -7.93 9.98
CA THR A 8 0.32 -7.99 8.53
C THR A 8 -0.45 -9.26 8.21
N ARG A 9 -1.33 -9.20 7.20
CA ARG A 9 -2.12 -10.36 6.77
C ARG A 9 -2.36 -10.32 5.26
N GLY A 10 -2.06 -11.44 4.59
CA GLY A 10 -2.39 -11.63 3.18
C GLY A 10 -1.71 -10.64 2.23
N LEU A 11 -0.50 -10.18 2.56
CA LEU A 11 0.27 -9.30 1.68
C LEU A 11 0.80 -10.09 0.47
N ASP A 12 0.50 -9.60 -0.74
CA ASP A 12 0.98 -10.19 -1.99
C ASP A 12 2.11 -9.34 -2.57
N PHE A 13 3.35 -9.71 -2.25
CA PHE A 13 4.54 -8.99 -2.72
C PHE A 13 4.71 -9.04 -4.25
N LYS A 14 4.15 -10.05 -4.94
CA LYS A 14 4.20 -10.12 -6.41
C LYS A 14 3.26 -9.10 -7.05
N LYS A 15 2.15 -8.78 -6.40
CA LYS A 15 1.25 -7.70 -6.83
C LYS A 15 1.86 -6.34 -6.50
N LEU A 16 2.45 -6.18 -5.33
CA LEU A 16 3.12 -4.95 -4.92
C LEU A 16 4.30 -4.58 -5.82
N SER A 17 5.06 -5.58 -6.30
CA SER A 17 6.20 -5.34 -7.19
C SER A 17 5.81 -4.81 -8.58
N ARG A 18 4.52 -4.78 -8.92
CA ARG A 18 4.01 -4.20 -10.17
C ARG A 18 3.90 -2.68 -10.12
N LEU A 19 3.88 -2.09 -8.92
CA LEU A 19 3.82 -0.64 -8.76
C LEU A 19 5.09 0.02 -9.27
N ASN A 20 4.95 0.97 -10.20
CA ASN A 20 6.10 1.73 -10.69
C ASN A 20 6.34 2.98 -9.82
N VAL A 21 6.82 2.77 -8.60
CA VAL A 21 7.02 3.84 -7.60
C VAL A 21 8.46 3.90 -7.09
N SER A 22 8.89 5.09 -6.67
CA SER A 22 10.21 5.28 -6.05
C SER A 22 10.27 4.64 -4.67
N GLY A 23 11.48 4.37 -4.16
CA GLY A 23 11.66 3.89 -2.78
C GLY A 23 11.06 4.80 -1.72
N GLY A 24 11.10 6.12 -1.93
CA GLY A 24 10.44 7.09 -1.05
C GLY A 24 8.91 6.93 -1.05
N SER A 25 8.31 6.77 -2.22
CA SER A 25 6.87 6.49 -2.34
C SER A 25 6.49 5.14 -1.71
N ILE A 26 7.32 4.10 -1.83
CA ILE A 26 7.09 2.83 -1.14
C ILE A 26 7.06 3.03 0.38
N HIS A 27 7.95 3.86 0.92
CA HIS A 27 7.98 4.17 2.35
C HIS A 27 6.70 4.88 2.78
N ASN A 28 6.28 5.91 2.06
CA ASN A 28 5.04 6.64 2.33
C ASN A 28 3.81 5.73 2.25
N ILE A 29 3.73 4.87 1.23
CA ILE A 29 2.64 3.91 1.06
C ILE A 29 2.59 2.92 2.23
N THR A 30 3.75 2.39 2.64
CA THR A 30 3.84 1.48 3.77
C THR A 30 3.34 2.16 5.05
N LEU A 31 3.85 3.37 5.33
CA LEU A 31 3.55 4.10 6.56
C LEU A 31 2.06 4.46 6.64
N ASN A 32 1.51 5.01 5.56
CA ASN A 32 0.12 5.42 5.53
C ASN A 32 -0.83 4.20 5.55
N ALA A 33 -0.48 3.08 4.90
CA ALA A 33 -1.24 1.83 5.06
C ALA A 33 -1.25 1.30 6.50
N ALA A 34 -0.15 1.46 7.25
CA ALA A 34 -0.11 1.09 8.67
C ALA A 34 -1.04 1.97 9.50
N PHE A 35 -1.09 3.28 9.24
CA PHE A 35 -2.03 4.19 9.92
C PHE A 35 -3.49 3.86 9.63
N ILE A 36 -3.83 3.57 8.37
CA ILE A 36 -5.19 3.18 7.97
C ILE A 36 -5.60 1.89 8.71
N ALA A 37 -4.72 0.89 8.70
CA ALA A 37 -4.98 -0.39 9.38
C ALA A 37 -5.12 -0.22 10.90
N ALA A 38 -4.26 0.58 11.52
CA ALA A 38 -4.32 0.88 12.94
C ALA A 38 -5.62 1.62 13.32
N GLY A 39 -6.06 2.57 12.51
CA GLY A 39 -7.34 3.27 12.69
C GLY A 39 -8.55 2.34 12.60
N ALA A 40 -8.45 1.28 11.80
CA ALA A 40 -9.47 0.23 11.69
C ALA A 40 -9.34 -0.88 12.78
N GLY A 41 -8.28 -0.87 13.58
CA GLY A 41 -7.99 -1.96 14.53
C GLY A 41 -7.67 -3.31 13.85
N GLU A 42 -7.19 -3.26 12.61
CA GLU A 42 -6.93 -4.43 11.79
C GLU A 42 -5.43 -4.57 11.46
N PRO A 43 -4.94 -5.78 11.13
CA PRO A 43 -3.63 -5.92 10.52
C PRO A 43 -3.58 -5.25 9.14
N VAL A 44 -2.38 -4.87 8.73
CA VAL A 44 -2.16 -4.36 7.37
C VAL A 44 -2.48 -5.44 6.35
N MET A 45 -3.36 -5.11 5.41
CA MET A 45 -3.86 -6.00 4.36
C MET A 45 -3.79 -5.27 3.02
N MET A 46 -4.01 -6.01 1.93
CA MET A 46 -3.99 -5.45 0.56
C MET A 46 -4.95 -4.25 0.38
N LYS A 47 -6.10 -4.24 1.06
CA LYS A 47 -7.06 -3.12 1.01
C LYS A 47 -6.47 -1.80 1.55
N HIS A 48 -5.70 -1.86 2.64
CA HIS A 48 -5.04 -0.70 3.23
C HIS A 48 -3.90 -0.19 2.34
N LEU A 49 -3.17 -1.09 1.70
CA LEU A 49 -2.14 -0.74 0.72
C LEU A 49 -2.74 -0.13 -0.54
N LEU A 50 -3.89 -0.62 -1.03
CA LEU A 50 -4.57 -0.06 -2.18
C LEU A 50 -4.99 1.38 -1.91
N GLU A 51 -5.65 1.63 -0.78
CA GLU A 51 -6.05 2.98 -0.37
C GLU A 51 -4.84 3.90 -0.22
N SER A 52 -3.79 3.43 0.45
CA SER A 52 -2.57 4.20 0.60
C SER A 52 -1.86 4.49 -0.73
N THR A 53 -1.90 3.55 -1.68
CA THR A 53 -1.32 3.74 -3.01
C THR A 53 -2.10 4.80 -3.77
N LYS A 54 -3.43 4.76 -3.75
CA LYS A 54 -4.27 5.80 -4.36
C LYS A 54 -3.94 7.18 -3.80
N ASN A 55 -3.82 7.30 -2.48
CA ASN A 55 -3.50 8.56 -1.81
C ASN A 55 -2.10 9.09 -2.21
N GLU A 56 -1.10 8.22 -2.34
CA GLU A 56 0.25 8.62 -2.78
C GLU A 56 0.26 9.08 -4.24
N TYR A 57 -0.50 8.42 -5.12
CA TYR A 57 -0.62 8.78 -6.53
C TYR A 57 -1.30 10.14 -6.72
N VAL A 58 -2.38 10.41 -5.97
CA VAL A 58 -3.04 11.73 -5.97
C VAL A 58 -2.08 12.83 -5.52
N LYS A 59 -1.25 12.60 -4.48
CA LYS A 59 -0.26 13.58 -4.01
C LYS A 59 0.86 13.86 -5.00
N THR A 60 1.17 12.90 -5.87
CA THR A 60 2.27 12.98 -6.83
C THR A 60 1.82 13.34 -8.23
N ASP A 61 0.53 13.65 -8.42
CA ASP A 61 -0.10 13.92 -9.73
C ASP A 61 0.08 12.76 -10.73
N ARG A 62 0.17 11.53 -10.22
CA ARG A 62 0.35 10.31 -11.02
C ARG A 62 -0.98 9.58 -11.18
N ILE A 63 -1.20 9.00 -12.35
CA ILE A 63 -2.37 8.16 -12.61
C ILE A 63 -2.06 6.73 -12.18
N LEU A 64 -2.86 6.18 -11.28
CA LEU A 64 -2.78 4.77 -10.90
C LEU A 64 -3.52 3.93 -11.93
N THR A 65 -2.82 3.02 -12.59
CA THR A 65 -3.43 2.21 -13.65
C THR A 65 -4.09 0.96 -13.10
N ASP A 66 -5.16 0.49 -13.75
CA ASP A 66 -5.82 -0.78 -13.39
C ASP A 66 -4.86 -1.99 -13.44
N ILE A 67 -3.85 -1.94 -14.31
CA ILE A 67 -2.84 -3.01 -14.45
C ILE A 67 -2.04 -3.16 -13.15
N GLU A 68 -1.71 -2.05 -12.50
CA GLU A 68 -0.89 -2.01 -11.28
C GLU A 68 -1.64 -2.56 -10.07
N VAL A 69 -2.94 -2.30 -9.96
CA VAL A 69 -3.77 -2.73 -8.82
C VAL A 69 -4.66 -3.94 -9.09
N LYS A 70 -4.52 -4.57 -10.27
CA LYS A 70 -5.34 -5.71 -10.67
C LYS A 70 -5.24 -6.86 -9.66
N GLY A 71 -6.39 -7.24 -9.10
CA GLY A 71 -6.54 -8.37 -8.19
C GLY A 71 -6.05 -8.10 -6.76
N TRP A 72 -5.92 -6.84 -6.35
CA TRP A 72 -5.60 -6.50 -4.95
C TRP A 72 -6.78 -6.71 -3.98
N VAL A 73 -8.02 -6.70 -4.50
CA VAL A 73 -9.27 -6.96 -3.77
C VAL A 73 -10.21 -7.73 -4.69
#